data_AF-A0AAP6SF30-F1
#
_entry.id   AF-A0AAP6SF30-F1
#
_cell.length_a   1.000
_cell.length_b   1.000
_cell.length_c   1.000
_cell.angle_alpha   90.00
_cell.angle_beta   90.00
_cell.angle_gamma   90.00
#
_symmetry.space_group_name_H-M   'P 1'
#
loop_
_entity.id
_entity.type
_entity.pdbx_description
1 polymer ?
#
loop_
_entity_poly.entity_id
_entity_poly.type
_entity_poly.pdbx_seq_one_letter_code
_entity_poly.pdbx_strand_id
1 'polypeptide(L)'
;MKRKTASFVGTRPIFTGSPSIVMGGFNLDVTGQKFRVGDVIPAGTLAIRNEETRLVQVIKTAKVVEVDAENSKLVSLYVDEFYAPCFAEGEFVGIAGADAVAIASAPKISAIEEKGNIYRITLSAAITGLKAGDVLVELVSDGAATPKTKERGLANSTTIKDVVVSEFETAIDVTADTMQYALYERRVSPIPDSQKDETGAFLKANPHVKLTKSL
;
A
#
# COMPACT_ATOMS: atom_id res chain seq x y z
N MET A 1 4.86 -1.80 22.87
CA MET A 1 6.33 -1.70 23.03
C MET A 1 6.80 -0.52 22.17
N LYS A 2 7.27 0.59 22.74
CA LYS A 2 7.81 1.71 21.93
C LYS A 2 9.15 1.25 21.33
N ARG A 3 9.22 1.12 20.01
CA ARG A 3 10.50 0.92 19.32
C ARG A 3 11.34 2.18 19.58
N LYS A 4 12.48 2.04 20.27
CA LYS A 4 13.48 3.10 20.29
C LYS A 4 14.11 3.11 18.89
N THR A 5 13.76 4.07 18.05
CA THR A 5 14.58 4.43 16.89
C THR A 5 15.84 5.10 17.40
N ALA A 6 16.87 4.29 17.67
CA ALA A 6 18.22 4.83 17.86
C ALA A 6 18.70 5.30 16.48
N SER A 7 18.80 6.60 16.27
CA SER A 7 19.42 7.16 15.07
C SER A 7 20.31 8.34 15.48
N PHE A 8 21.60 8.05 15.64
CA PHE A 8 22.68 9.05 15.63
C PHE A 8 23.33 9.18 14.23
N VAL A 9 22.63 8.68 13.20
CA VAL A 9 22.87 8.85 11.76
C VAL A 9 21.50 8.92 11.10
N GLY A 10 21.16 10.09 10.52
CA GLY A 10 19.79 10.46 10.18
C GLY A 10 19.00 9.41 9.38
N THR A 11 17.75 9.19 9.77
CA THR A 11 16.76 8.40 9.02
C THR A 11 16.76 8.85 7.56
N ARG A 12 17.05 7.93 6.64
CA ARG A 12 17.10 8.24 5.21
C ARG A 12 15.70 8.72 4.75
N PRO A 13 15.57 9.92 4.17
CA PRO A 13 14.27 10.52 3.90
C PRO A 13 13.56 9.83 2.74
N ILE A 14 12.23 9.68 2.80
CA ILE A 14 11.43 9.11 1.71
C ILE A 14 11.02 10.15 0.65
N PHE A 15 11.16 11.45 0.96
CA PHE A 15 11.01 12.55 0.02
C PHE A 15 12.32 13.30 -0.16
N THR A 16 12.51 13.98 -1.29
CA THR A 16 13.68 14.85 -1.53
C THR A 16 13.63 16.15 -0.69
N GLY A 17 12.53 16.40 0.01
CA GLY A 17 12.29 17.51 0.92
C GLY A 17 10.88 17.40 1.53
N SER A 18 10.42 18.40 2.28
CA SER A 18 9.13 18.32 2.97
C SER A 18 7.95 18.54 2.01
N PRO A 19 7.04 17.56 1.83
CA PRO A 19 5.82 17.77 1.06
C PRO A 19 4.82 18.66 1.84
N SER A 20 3.87 19.24 1.11
CA SER A 20 2.74 19.95 1.70
C SER A 20 1.70 18.94 2.21
N ILE A 21 1.09 19.21 3.36
CA ILE A 21 0.06 18.36 3.98
C ILE A 21 -1.32 18.98 3.71
N VAL A 22 -2.32 18.14 3.44
CA VAL A 22 -3.70 18.61 3.34
C VAL A 22 -4.18 19.09 4.72
N MET A 23 -4.65 20.33 4.79
CA MET A 23 -5.06 20.94 6.05
C MET A 23 -6.40 20.39 6.60
N GLY A 24 -6.54 20.49 7.92
CA GLY A 24 -7.76 20.16 8.65
C GLY A 24 -7.93 18.70 9.05
N GLY A 25 -6.90 17.86 8.87
CA GLY A 25 -6.84 16.47 9.36
C GLY A 25 -7.77 15.48 8.65
N PHE A 26 -7.36 14.21 8.67
CA PHE A 26 -8.13 13.07 8.17
C PHE A 26 -8.01 11.90 9.14
N ASN A 27 -8.98 10.99 9.07
CA ASN A 27 -8.95 9.72 9.77
C ASN A 27 -8.83 8.55 8.79
N LEU A 28 -8.19 7.48 9.21
CA LEU A 28 -8.11 6.23 8.45
C LEU A 28 -9.49 5.58 8.36
N ASP A 29 -9.89 5.14 7.17
CA ASP A 29 -11.14 4.42 6.95
C ASP A 29 -11.02 2.93 7.36
N VAL A 30 -11.14 2.69 8.67
CA VAL A 30 -11.11 1.33 9.23
C VAL A 30 -12.40 0.54 9.00
N THR A 31 -13.45 1.18 8.46
CA THR A 31 -14.74 0.52 8.15
C THR A 31 -14.76 0.00 6.71
N GLY A 32 -14.26 0.81 5.77
CA GLY A 32 -14.17 0.47 4.34
C GLY A 32 -12.89 -0.27 3.93
N GLN A 33 -11.92 -0.40 4.83
CA GLN A 33 -10.69 -1.14 4.61
C GLN A 33 -10.25 -1.86 5.88
N LYS A 34 -9.72 -3.07 5.72
CA LYS A 34 -9.33 -3.93 6.84
C LYS A 34 -7.96 -3.53 7.36
N PHE A 35 -7.83 -3.42 8.67
CA PHE A 35 -6.55 -3.26 9.37
C PHE A 35 -6.62 -4.02 10.69
N ARG A 36 -5.49 -4.48 11.19
CA ARG A 36 -5.36 -4.95 12.58
C ARG A 36 -4.92 -3.78 13.43
N VAL A 37 -5.39 -3.75 14.67
CA VAL A 37 -4.89 -2.79 15.66
C VAL A 37 -3.40 -3.03 15.89
N GLY A 38 -2.60 -1.97 15.79
CA GLY A 38 -1.14 -2.03 15.88
C GLY A 38 -0.43 -2.21 14.54
N ASP A 39 -1.14 -2.45 13.44
CA ASP A 39 -0.54 -2.45 12.10
C ASP A 39 0.14 -1.10 11.84
N VAL A 40 1.28 -1.14 11.14
CA VAL A 40 2.00 0.06 10.73
C VAL A 40 1.78 0.26 9.24
N ILE A 41 1.17 1.38 8.88
CA ILE A 41 1.11 1.87 7.51
C ILE A 41 2.39 2.68 7.27
N PRO A 42 3.30 2.24 6.37
CA PRO A 42 4.55 2.93 6.13
C PRO A 42 4.35 4.34 5.59
N ALA A 43 5.30 5.22 5.87
CA ALA A 43 5.41 6.52 5.22
C ALA A 43 5.54 6.37 3.68
N GLY A 44 4.94 7.28 2.92
CA GLY A 44 4.94 7.25 1.46
C GLY A 44 4.00 6.22 0.83
N THR A 45 3.19 5.53 1.64
CA THR A 45 2.12 4.64 1.14
C THR A 45 1.11 5.46 0.35
N LEU A 46 0.73 4.97 -0.83
CA LEU A 46 -0.30 5.57 -1.67
C LEU A 46 -1.64 5.66 -0.93
N ALA A 47 -2.31 6.79 -1.05
CA ALA A 47 -3.53 7.10 -0.32
C ALA A 47 -4.59 7.72 -1.22
N ILE A 48 -5.85 7.41 -0.90
CA ILE A 48 -7.05 7.98 -1.48
C ILE A 48 -7.71 8.77 -0.36
N ARG A 49 -7.56 10.09 -0.38
CA ARG A 49 -8.29 10.98 0.53
C ARG A 49 -9.65 11.32 -0.05
N ASN A 50 -10.67 11.34 0.80
CA ASN A 50 -12.00 11.85 0.48
C ASN A 50 -12.27 13.11 1.32
N GLU A 51 -12.41 14.25 0.67
CA GLU A 51 -12.56 15.55 1.35
C GLU A 51 -13.96 15.74 1.95
N GLU A 52 -14.98 15.05 1.45
CA GLU A 52 -16.35 15.11 1.97
C GLU A 52 -16.48 14.33 3.27
N THR A 53 -15.96 13.09 3.31
CA THR A 53 -16.05 12.22 4.48
C THR A 53 -14.91 12.42 5.47
N ARG A 54 -13.83 13.12 5.06
CA ARG A 54 -12.59 13.30 5.83
C ARG A 54 -11.92 11.97 6.20
N LEU A 55 -12.14 10.95 5.37
CA LEU A 55 -11.53 9.63 5.50
C LEU A 55 -10.44 9.40 4.46
N VAL A 56 -9.46 8.58 4.83
CA VAL A 56 -8.38 8.13 3.96
C VAL A 56 -8.38 6.61 3.89
N GLN A 57 -8.36 6.09 2.67
CA GLN A 57 -8.01 4.71 2.38
C GLN A 57 -6.59 4.65 1.82
N VAL A 58 -5.90 3.53 2.01
CA VAL A 58 -4.55 3.32 1.47
C VAL A 58 -4.56 2.26 0.36
N ILE A 59 -3.66 2.37 -0.60
CA ILE A 59 -3.46 1.34 -1.62
C ILE A 59 -2.34 0.42 -1.12
N LYS A 60 -2.73 -0.76 -0.65
CA LYS A 60 -1.79 -1.76 -0.14
C LYS A 60 -1.16 -2.49 -1.32
N THR A 61 0.16 -2.40 -1.40
CA THR A 61 0.95 -3.09 -2.41
C THR A 61 2.18 -3.75 -1.80
N ALA A 62 2.65 -4.81 -2.45
CA ALA A 62 3.91 -5.44 -2.08
C ALA A 62 4.56 -6.10 -3.29
N LYS A 63 5.89 -6.18 -3.27
CA LYS A 63 6.66 -6.92 -4.28
C LYS A 63 6.78 -8.37 -3.85
N VAL A 64 6.51 -9.29 -4.75
CA VAL A 64 6.73 -10.73 -4.53
C VAL A 64 8.22 -11.01 -4.60
N VAL A 65 8.76 -11.64 -3.56
CA VAL A 65 10.14 -12.16 -3.54
C VAL A 65 10.15 -13.57 -4.08
N GLU A 66 9.21 -14.39 -3.63
CA GLU A 66 9.18 -15.81 -3.93
C GLU A 66 7.75 -16.34 -3.82
N VAL A 67 7.42 -17.29 -4.69
CA VAL A 67 6.24 -18.16 -4.58
C VAL A 67 6.78 -19.54 -4.25
N ASP A 68 6.28 -20.15 -3.18
CA ASP A 68 6.76 -21.45 -2.73
C ASP A 68 6.50 -22.54 -3.80
N ALA A 69 7.53 -23.32 -4.09
CA ALA A 69 7.51 -24.30 -5.18
C ALA A 69 6.64 -25.53 -4.87
N GLU A 70 6.48 -25.88 -3.59
CA GLU A 70 5.69 -27.02 -3.15
C GLU A 70 4.24 -26.61 -2.85
N ASN A 71 4.03 -25.34 -2.47
CA ASN A 71 2.73 -24.77 -2.19
C ASN A 71 2.60 -23.34 -2.72
N SER A 72 2.14 -23.21 -3.97
CA SER A 72 1.92 -21.93 -4.66
C SER A 72 0.93 -20.95 -3.99
N LYS A 73 0.32 -21.32 -2.87
CA LYS A 73 -0.47 -20.42 -2.01
C LYS A 73 0.40 -19.64 -1.01
N LEU A 74 1.60 -20.11 -0.72
CA LEU A 74 2.55 -19.43 0.16
C LEU A 74 3.41 -18.47 -0.67
N VAL A 75 3.33 -17.19 -0.32
CA VAL A 75 4.01 -16.13 -1.05
C VAL A 75 4.80 -15.29 -0.07
N SER A 76 6.10 -15.16 -0.30
CA SER A 76 7.00 -14.31 0.46
C SER A 76 7.05 -12.92 -0.18
N LEU A 77 6.81 -11.89 0.61
CA LEU A 77 6.77 -10.49 0.19
C LEU A 77 8.03 -9.76 0.64
N TYR A 78 8.41 -8.77 -0.15
CA TYR A 78 9.59 -7.97 0.11
C TYR A 78 9.37 -7.01 1.28
N VAL A 79 10.33 -6.98 2.20
CA VAL A 79 10.41 -6.05 3.32
C VAL A 79 11.75 -5.33 3.22
N ASP A 80 11.74 -4.02 3.42
CA ASP A 80 12.93 -3.17 3.41
C ASP A 80 13.05 -2.40 4.74
N GLU A 81 14.17 -1.72 4.95
CA GLU A 81 14.37 -0.78 6.06
C GLU A 81 13.34 0.36 6.06
N PHE A 82 12.80 0.69 4.88
CA PHE A 82 11.87 1.79 4.68
C PHE A 82 10.40 1.41 4.83
N TYR A 83 10.04 0.16 4.51
CA TYR A 83 8.65 -0.25 4.49
C TYR A 83 8.49 -1.75 4.70
N ALA A 84 7.36 -2.11 5.30
CA ALA A 84 6.83 -3.46 5.32
C ALA A 84 5.40 -3.42 4.73
N PRO A 85 4.95 -4.48 4.02
CA PRO A 85 3.56 -4.60 3.62
C PRO A 85 2.62 -4.51 4.82
N CYS A 86 1.39 -4.02 4.61
CA CYS A 86 0.38 -3.87 5.67
C CYS A 86 -0.95 -4.56 5.31
N PHE A 87 -0.87 -5.73 4.68
CA PHE A 87 -2.06 -6.52 4.36
C PHE A 87 -2.73 -7.07 5.62
N ALA A 88 -4.02 -7.36 5.50
CA ALA A 88 -4.83 -7.96 6.55
C ALA A 88 -5.47 -9.27 6.08
N GLU A 89 -5.80 -10.14 7.04
CA GLU A 89 -6.48 -11.40 6.74
C GLU A 89 -7.89 -11.17 6.15
N GLY A 90 -8.23 -12.01 5.19
CA GLY A 90 -9.46 -11.98 4.43
C GLY A 90 -9.56 -10.84 3.40
N GLU A 91 -8.47 -10.12 3.13
CA GLU A 91 -8.39 -9.21 1.97
C GLU A 91 -8.21 -10.02 0.68
N PHE A 92 -8.81 -9.54 -0.41
CA PHE A 92 -8.56 -10.08 -1.73
C PHE A 92 -7.28 -9.48 -2.30
N VAL A 93 -6.50 -10.28 -3.01
CA VAL A 93 -5.24 -9.83 -3.63
C VAL A 93 -5.08 -10.41 -5.01
N GLY A 94 -4.37 -9.67 -5.87
CA GLY A 94 -4.00 -10.12 -7.20
C GLY A 94 -2.79 -9.36 -7.73
N ILE A 95 -2.34 -9.75 -8.92
CA ILE A 95 -1.26 -9.06 -9.63
C ILE A 95 -1.78 -7.70 -10.08
N ALA A 96 -1.02 -6.65 -9.79
CA ALA A 96 -1.39 -5.29 -10.19
C ALA A 96 -1.56 -5.19 -11.71
N GLY A 97 -2.63 -4.52 -12.16
CA GLY A 97 -2.97 -4.42 -13.58
C GLY A 97 -3.47 -5.71 -14.26
N ALA A 98 -3.73 -6.79 -13.51
CA ALA A 98 -4.36 -7.99 -14.07
C ALA A 98 -5.84 -7.74 -14.44
N ASP A 99 -6.34 -8.54 -15.38
CA ASP A 99 -7.74 -8.48 -15.81
C ASP A 99 -8.70 -8.78 -14.67
N ALA A 100 -9.85 -8.10 -14.67
CA ALA A 100 -10.87 -8.28 -13.66
C ALA A 100 -11.52 -9.68 -13.75
N VAL A 101 -11.51 -10.41 -12.64
CA VAL A 101 -12.15 -11.73 -12.50
C VAL A 101 -13.38 -11.63 -11.60
N ALA A 102 -14.22 -12.67 -11.57
CA ALA A 102 -15.32 -12.76 -10.61
C ALA A 102 -14.77 -12.71 -9.18
N ILE A 103 -15.37 -11.89 -8.31
CA ILE A 103 -14.85 -11.69 -6.94
C ILE A 103 -14.81 -13.00 -6.13
N ALA A 104 -15.72 -13.94 -6.42
CA ALA A 104 -15.76 -15.24 -5.76
C ALA A 104 -14.57 -16.14 -6.10
N SER A 105 -13.91 -15.90 -7.24
CA SER A 105 -12.72 -16.62 -7.69
C SER A 105 -11.42 -15.94 -7.26
N ALA A 106 -11.50 -14.71 -6.74
CA ALA A 106 -10.33 -13.96 -6.33
C ALA A 106 -9.69 -14.57 -5.07
N PRO A 107 -8.36 -14.80 -5.08
CA PRO A 107 -7.65 -15.27 -3.90
C PRO A 107 -7.76 -14.30 -2.73
N LYS A 108 -7.93 -14.86 -1.53
CA LYS A 108 -7.93 -14.12 -0.26
C LYS A 108 -6.70 -14.47 0.56
N ILE A 109 -6.21 -13.53 1.35
CA ILE A 109 -5.21 -13.84 2.38
C ILE A 109 -5.89 -14.61 3.51
N SER A 110 -5.44 -15.82 3.81
CA SER A 110 -5.97 -16.64 4.90
C SER A 110 -5.13 -16.58 6.17
N ALA A 111 -3.85 -16.25 6.06
CA ALA A 111 -2.95 -16.08 7.20
C ALA A 111 -1.76 -15.18 6.81
N ILE A 112 -1.19 -14.49 7.79
CA ILE A 112 0.04 -13.69 7.61
C ILE A 112 1.05 -14.10 8.69
N GLU A 113 2.30 -14.34 8.26
CA GLU A 113 3.45 -14.57 9.11
C GLU A 113 4.40 -13.36 9.02
N GLU A 114 4.52 -12.61 10.11
CA GLU A 114 5.40 -11.45 10.23
C GLU A 114 6.45 -11.71 11.30
N LYS A 115 7.72 -11.88 10.89
CA LYS A 115 8.83 -12.13 11.82
C LYS A 115 10.12 -11.49 11.33
N GLY A 116 10.50 -10.36 11.95
CA GLY A 116 11.69 -9.62 11.55
C GLY A 116 11.53 -9.05 10.14
N ASN A 117 12.35 -9.51 9.19
CA ASN A 117 12.28 -9.10 7.78
C ASN A 117 11.48 -10.11 6.92
N ILE A 118 10.77 -11.05 7.55
CA ILE A 118 9.92 -12.00 6.87
C ILE A 118 8.49 -11.46 6.91
N TYR A 119 7.91 -11.31 5.72
CA TYR A 119 6.49 -11.08 5.53
C TYR A 119 5.96 -12.13 4.55
N ARG A 120 5.28 -13.15 5.05
CA ARG A 120 4.74 -14.23 4.22
C ARG A 120 3.23 -14.27 4.36
N ILE A 121 2.55 -14.37 3.22
CA ILE A 121 1.11 -14.55 3.17
C ILE A 121 0.77 -15.96 2.72
N THR A 122 -0.28 -16.51 3.31
CA THR A 122 -0.95 -17.72 2.82
C THR A 122 -2.21 -17.30 2.12
N LEU A 123 -2.40 -17.74 0.87
CA LEU A 123 -3.58 -17.47 0.07
C LEU A 123 -4.61 -18.61 0.18
N SER A 124 -5.89 -18.31 0.06
CA SER A 124 -6.96 -19.31 -0.02
C SER A 124 -6.86 -20.18 -1.28
N ALA A 125 -6.40 -19.57 -2.37
CA ALA A 125 -6.15 -20.19 -3.67
C ALA A 125 -4.88 -19.57 -4.30
N ALA A 126 -4.19 -20.31 -5.15
CA ALA A 126 -3.02 -19.79 -5.85
C ALA A 126 -3.44 -18.71 -6.86
N ILE A 127 -2.60 -17.69 -7.05
CA ILE A 127 -2.76 -16.72 -8.13
C ILE A 127 -2.08 -17.27 -9.37
N THR A 128 -2.84 -17.50 -10.43
CA THR A 128 -2.32 -18.03 -11.70
C THR A 128 -1.27 -17.08 -12.29
N GLY A 129 -0.08 -17.61 -12.60
CA GLY A 129 1.00 -16.85 -13.25
C GLY A 129 1.83 -15.96 -12.32
N LEU A 130 1.52 -15.94 -11.01
CA LEU A 130 2.30 -15.17 -10.03
C LEU A 130 3.75 -15.66 -9.97
N LYS A 131 4.69 -14.72 -9.97
CA LYS A 131 6.12 -15.00 -9.89
C LYS A 131 6.87 -13.92 -9.10
N ALA A 132 8.13 -14.24 -8.76
CA ALA A 132 9.05 -13.28 -8.17
C ALA A 132 9.18 -12.02 -9.05
N GLY A 133 9.14 -10.85 -8.41
CA GLY A 133 9.19 -9.54 -9.06
C GLY A 133 7.84 -8.91 -9.36
N ASP A 134 6.74 -9.69 -9.37
CA ASP A 134 5.40 -9.15 -9.54
C ASP A 134 5.01 -8.24 -8.37
N VAL A 135 4.09 -7.31 -8.62
CA VAL A 135 3.50 -6.46 -7.59
C VAL A 135 2.11 -7.00 -7.27
N LEU A 136 1.90 -7.36 -6.00
CA LEU A 136 0.57 -7.65 -5.48
C LEU A 136 -0.11 -6.36 -5.04
N VAL A 137 -1.42 -6.29 -5.27
CA VAL A 137 -2.28 -5.19 -4.84
C VAL A 137 -3.53 -5.74 -4.15
N GLU A 138 -4.07 -4.99 -3.19
CA GLU A 138 -5.39 -5.25 -2.64
C GLU A 138 -6.47 -5.05 -3.72
N LEU A 139 -7.36 -6.03 -3.82
CA LEU A 139 -8.54 -6.00 -4.68
C LEU A 139 -9.81 -5.82 -3.84
N VAL A 140 -10.77 -5.12 -4.41
CA VAL A 140 -12.11 -4.92 -3.84
C VAL A 140 -13.19 -5.32 -4.85
N SER A 141 -14.42 -5.48 -4.37
CA SER A 141 -15.58 -5.67 -5.23
C SER A 141 -15.88 -4.39 -6.01
N ASP A 142 -16.22 -4.52 -7.28
CA ASP A 142 -16.70 -3.40 -8.10
C ASP A 142 -18.06 -2.86 -7.66
N GLY A 143 -18.84 -3.64 -6.89
CA GLY A 143 -20.17 -3.29 -6.41
C GLY A 143 -21.30 -3.65 -7.38
N ALA A 144 -21.00 -4.31 -8.50
CA ALA A 144 -22.01 -4.73 -9.46
C ALA A 144 -22.85 -5.92 -8.94
N ALA A 145 -24.01 -6.16 -9.56
CA ALA A 145 -24.88 -7.30 -9.23
C ALA A 145 -24.17 -8.67 -9.41
N THR A 146 -23.25 -8.75 -10.37
CA THR A 146 -22.31 -9.86 -10.52
C THR A 146 -20.90 -9.33 -10.31
N PRO A 147 -20.44 -9.25 -9.05
CA PRO A 147 -19.28 -8.45 -8.70
C PRO A 147 -17.98 -9.00 -9.25
N LYS A 148 -17.15 -8.12 -9.81
CA LYS A 148 -15.79 -8.42 -10.23
C LYS A 148 -14.76 -7.76 -9.32
N THR A 149 -13.52 -8.23 -9.42
CA THR A 149 -12.37 -7.59 -8.77
C THR A 149 -12.05 -6.26 -9.45
N LYS A 150 -11.73 -5.27 -8.65
CA LYS A 150 -11.07 -4.03 -9.08
C LYS A 150 -10.00 -3.63 -8.08
N GLU A 151 -9.01 -2.87 -8.52
CA GLU A 151 -8.16 -2.11 -7.58
C GLU A 151 -9.01 -1.09 -6.83
N ARG A 152 -8.58 -0.75 -5.60
CA ARG A 152 -9.35 0.13 -4.70
C ARG A 152 -9.66 1.51 -5.31
N GLY A 153 -8.77 2.03 -6.15
CA GLY A 153 -8.94 3.30 -6.86
C GLY A 153 -7.60 3.89 -7.28
N LEU A 154 -7.62 5.16 -7.69
CA LEU A 154 -6.41 5.91 -8.00
C LEU A 154 -6.01 6.78 -6.81
N ALA A 155 -4.75 6.67 -6.39
CA ALA A 155 -4.19 7.48 -5.31
C ALA A 155 -4.12 8.95 -5.71
N ASN A 156 -4.64 9.80 -4.84
CA ASN A 156 -4.58 11.26 -4.97
C ASN A 156 -3.63 11.89 -3.94
N SER A 157 -3.03 11.10 -3.06
CA SER A 157 -2.05 11.52 -2.06
C SER A 157 -1.15 10.35 -1.64
N THR A 158 -0.18 10.63 -0.76
CA THR A 158 0.59 9.61 -0.04
C THR A 158 0.64 9.94 1.44
N THR A 159 0.89 8.95 2.29
CA THR A 159 1.21 9.17 3.71
C THR A 159 2.55 9.89 3.85
N ILE A 160 2.71 10.71 4.88
CA ILE A 160 3.94 11.49 5.10
C ILE A 160 4.88 10.90 6.16
N LYS A 161 4.34 10.04 7.02
CA LYS A 161 5.02 9.40 8.15
C LYS A 161 4.35 8.04 8.39
N ASP A 162 5.01 7.19 9.17
CA ASP A 162 4.43 5.93 9.62
C ASP A 162 3.19 6.20 10.47
N VAL A 163 2.12 5.47 10.19
CA VAL A 163 0.86 5.57 10.93
C VAL A 163 0.58 4.22 11.58
N VAL A 164 0.53 4.21 12.91
CA VAL A 164 0.14 3.02 13.68
C VAL A 164 -1.38 3.02 13.81
N VAL A 165 -2.00 1.94 13.37
CA VAL A 165 -3.45 1.76 13.48
C VAL A 165 -3.85 1.62 14.95
N SER A 166 -4.70 2.53 15.41
CA SER A 166 -5.27 2.56 16.74
C SER A 166 -6.52 1.69 16.82
N GLU A 167 -6.92 1.33 18.04
CA GLU A 167 -8.17 0.60 18.31
C GLU A 167 -9.43 1.42 17.98
N PHE A 168 -9.35 2.74 18.18
CA PHE A 168 -10.45 3.66 17.94
C PHE A 168 -10.21 4.44 16.65
N GLU A 169 -9.90 5.72 16.76
CA GLU A 169 -9.58 6.57 15.61
C GLU A 169 -8.08 6.58 15.35
N THR A 170 -7.73 6.50 14.08
CA THR A 170 -6.35 6.64 13.60
C THR A 170 -6.26 7.88 12.76
N ALA A 171 -5.72 8.96 13.33
CA ALA A 171 -5.43 10.19 12.60
C ALA A 171 -4.31 9.94 11.58
N ILE A 172 -4.50 10.43 10.36
CA ILE A 172 -3.58 10.22 9.25
C ILE A 172 -3.38 11.51 8.46
N ASP A 173 -2.12 11.89 8.32
CA ASP A 173 -1.72 13.03 7.52
C ASP A 173 -1.29 12.55 6.13
N VAL A 174 -1.79 13.23 5.10
CA VAL A 174 -1.53 12.91 3.69
C VAL A 174 -1.07 14.12 2.91
N THR A 175 -0.30 13.89 1.85
CA THR A 175 0.23 14.95 0.99
C THR A 175 -0.87 15.65 0.20
N ALA A 176 -0.81 16.98 0.12
CA ALA A 176 -1.54 17.76 -0.89
C ALA A 176 -0.76 17.76 -2.22
N ASP A 177 0.54 18.07 -2.12
CA ASP A 177 1.50 18.15 -3.21
C ASP A 177 2.93 17.97 -2.69
N THR A 178 3.88 17.71 -3.58
CA THR A 178 5.31 17.62 -3.24
C THR A 178 6.07 18.93 -3.50
N MET A 179 5.39 20.00 -3.90
CA MET A 179 6.00 21.27 -4.32
C MET A 179 7.14 21.05 -5.35
N GLN A 180 8.35 21.52 -5.05
CA GLN A 180 9.56 21.32 -5.84
C GLN A 180 10.25 19.96 -5.59
N TYR A 181 9.80 19.23 -4.58
CA TYR A 181 10.35 17.94 -4.16
C TYR A 181 9.64 16.77 -4.84
N ALA A 182 10.09 15.55 -4.55
CA ALA A 182 9.52 14.32 -5.06
C ALA A 182 9.59 13.20 -4.02
N LEU A 183 8.72 12.20 -4.17
CA LEU A 183 8.76 10.94 -3.43
C LEU A 183 9.75 9.97 -4.07
N TYR A 184 10.63 9.37 -3.28
CA TYR A 184 11.55 8.32 -3.74
C TYR A 184 10.81 6.99 -3.90
N GLU A 185 10.53 6.59 -5.13
CA GLU A 185 9.80 5.35 -5.44
C GLU A 185 10.47 4.09 -4.89
N ARG A 186 11.79 4.13 -4.72
CA ARG A 186 12.59 2.99 -4.22
C ARG A 186 12.60 2.87 -2.69
N ARG A 187 12.01 3.82 -1.98
CA ARG A 187 11.97 3.87 -0.51
C ARG A 187 10.54 3.72 0.02
N VAL A 188 9.61 3.28 -0.81
CA VAL A 188 8.20 3.10 -0.46
C VAL A 188 7.68 1.79 -1.04
N SER A 189 6.50 1.38 -0.60
CA SER A 189 5.80 0.25 -1.20
C SER A 189 5.69 0.41 -2.72
N PRO A 190 5.80 -0.67 -3.52
CA PRO A 190 5.83 -0.57 -4.97
C PRO A 190 4.62 0.18 -5.51
N ILE A 191 4.85 1.20 -6.33
CA ILE A 191 3.80 1.99 -6.97
C ILE A 191 3.48 1.33 -8.32
N PRO A 192 2.30 0.72 -8.50
CA PRO A 192 1.90 0.13 -9.78
C PRO A 192 1.82 1.19 -10.89
N ASP A 193 2.07 0.79 -12.13
CA ASP A 193 1.99 1.72 -13.27
C ASP A 193 0.56 2.27 -13.48
N SER A 194 -0.48 1.54 -13.04
CA SER A 194 -1.87 2.03 -13.04
C SER A 194 -2.06 3.32 -12.24
N GLN A 195 -1.20 3.58 -11.25
CA GLN A 195 -1.24 4.72 -10.35
C GLN A 195 -0.44 5.92 -10.87
N LYS A 196 0.32 5.75 -11.96
CA LYS A 196 1.20 6.77 -12.53
C LYS A 196 0.58 7.42 -13.76
N ASP A 197 0.97 8.66 -14.01
CA ASP A 197 0.66 9.36 -15.25
C ASP A 197 1.44 8.75 -16.44
N GLU A 198 1.19 9.25 -17.65
CA GLU A 198 1.83 8.75 -18.87
C GLU A 198 3.35 8.90 -18.86
N THR A 199 3.89 9.88 -18.13
CA THR A 199 5.33 10.08 -17.99
C THR A 199 5.96 9.16 -16.94
N GLY A 200 5.15 8.57 -16.07
CA GLY A 200 5.61 7.80 -14.91
C GLY A 200 6.21 8.65 -13.79
N ALA A 201 6.18 9.98 -13.91
CA ALA A 201 6.83 10.92 -12.98
C ALA A 201 5.86 11.55 -11.98
N PHE A 202 4.56 11.31 -12.11
CA PHE A 202 3.53 11.86 -11.22
C PHE A 202 2.46 10.83 -10.90
N LEU A 203 1.69 11.07 -9.83
CA LEU A 203 0.47 10.30 -9.59
C LEU A 203 -0.61 10.66 -10.61
N LYS A 204 -1.30 9.64 -11.13
CA LYS A 204 -2.33 9.81 -12.16
C LYS A 204 -3.49 10.69 -11.73
N ALA A 205 -3.96 10.54 -10.49
CA ALA A 205 -5.09 11.30 -9.95
C ALA A 205 -4.68 12.58 -9.20
N ASN A 206 -3.37 12.84 -9.07
CA ASN A 206 -2.86 14.10 -8.52
C ASN A 206 -1.48 14.43 -9.11
N PRO A 207 -1.40 15.23 -10.19
CA PRO A 207 -0.15 15.57 -10.84
C PRO A 207 0.77 16.48 -10.00
N HIS A 208 0.30 16.95 -8.84
CA HIS A 208 1.14 17.72 -7.91
C HIS A 208 1.98 16.85 -6.98
N VAL A 209 1.78 15.53 -7.00
CA VAL A 209 2.65 14.57 -6.30
C VAL A 209 3.65 13.99 -7.30
N LYS A 210 4.89 14.46 -7.21
CA LYS A 210 5.99 14.04 -8.08
C LYS A 210 6.68 12.80 -7.53
N LEU A 211 7.01 11.88 -8.42
CA LEU A 211 7.75 10.66 -8.16
C LEU A 211 9.17 10.78 -8.72
N THR A 212 10.13 10.13 -8.06
CA THR A 212 11.50 10.03 -8.55
C THR A 212 12.06 8.64 -8.30
N LYS A 213 12.74 8.11 -9.31
CA LYS A 213 13.52 6.86 -9.24
C LYS A 213 14.94 7.10 -8.70
N SER A 214 15.25 8.35 -8.33
CA SER A 214 16.51 8.72 -7.68
C SER A 214 16.62 8.02 -6.32
N LEU A 215 17.84 7.93 -5.81
CA LEU A 215 18.22 7.06 -4.69
C LEU A 215 17.54 7.41 -3.37
#